data_AF-A0A968VSH1-F1
#
_entry.id   AF-A0A968VSH1-F1
#
_cell.length_a   1.000
_cell.length_b   1.000
_cell.length_c   1.000
_cell.angle_alpha   90.00
_cell.angle_beta   90.00
_cell.angle_gamma   90.00
#
_symmetry.space_group_name_H-M   'P 1'
#
loop_
_entity.id
_entity.type
_entity.pdbx_description
1 polymer ?
#
loop_
_entity_poly.entity_id
_entity_poly.type
_entity_poly.pdbx_seq_one_letter_code
_entity_poly.pdbx_strand_id
1 'polypeptide(L)'
;MLLHQTDGGWELPNFTRHERDFWQQVVQVNRGIYELLGAQVTTLRCAAIDYRAEREQVYKLYALENQNASWAPPPGWRWFDQHAIDGLHFVAPGERSAIHEWFNWMYSDAPSDRVPWYRPGWYQEAAAWIAARLTAASIEVVGSIEQVRSWQRSAILRVASAEGFVYFKAVPRFFAHEPRLTHALSAADPDHFPRPLAVDSRLGWLLMRDFGGTTLDKIDSLPTWEAALRDFAQVQIDSISHLSLLQKMGIATRSIEQLRRYSVDLFADREAALPGSPAGLSDADRATLGTLQPRIGALLNDLASYRIPLTLEHGDFWPGQVIHTARSNVLSTGQIARSPIRFSACCSFLKK
;
A
#
# COMPACT_ATOMS: atom_id res chain seq x y z
N MET A 1 -1.94 3.01 25.89
CA MET A 1 -0.54 3.04 25.43
C MET A 1 0.34 2.36 26.46
N LEU A 2 1.32 1.56 26.04
CA LEU A 2 2.26 0.88 26.93
C LEU A 2 3.54 1.71 27.07
N LEU A 3 4.01 1.95 28.29
CA LEU A 3 5.26 2.67 28.57
C LEU A 3 6.12 1.89 29.56
N HIS A 4 7.44 2.04 29.43
CA HIS A 4 8.43 1.51 30.37
C HIS A 4 8.94 2.61 31.30
N GLN A 5 9.06 2.30 32.58
CA GLN A 5 9.63 3.22 33.56
C GLN A 5 11.15 3.06 33.61
N THR A 6 11.86 4.16 33.36
CA THR A 6 13.32 4.26 33.51
C THR A 6 13.69 5.33 34.55
N ASP A 7 14.96 5.40 34.92
CA ASP A 7 15.48 6.46 35.81
C ASP A 7 15.29 7.86 35.22
N GLY A 8 15.24 7.98 33.88
CA GLY A 8 15.07 9.24 33.15
C GLY A 8 13.62 9.63 32.87
N GLY A 9 12.64 8.79 33.23
CA GLY A 9 11.22 8.99 32.95
C GLY A 9 10.59 7.81 32.21
N TRP A 10 9.55 8.09 31.44
CA TRP A 10 8.81 7.10 30.66
C TRP A 10 9.28 7.05 29.21
N GLU A 11 9.34 5.86 28.66
CA GLU A 11 9.66 5.66 27.24
C GLU A 11 8.71 4.65 26.59
N LEU A 12 8.54 4.77 25.28
CA LEU A 12 7.84 3.78 24.48
C LEU A 12 8.70 2.52 24.29
N PRO A 13 8.07 1.34 24.03
CA PRO A 13 8.80 0.19 23.52
C PRO A 13 9.59 0.57 22.27
N ASN A 14 10.91 0.45 22.33
CA ASN A 14 11.81 0.87 21.27
C ASN A 14 12.94 -0.15 21.07
N PHE A 15 13.43 -0.23 19.82
CA PHE A 15 14.59 -1.03 19.44
C PHE A 15 15.21 -0.42 18.18
N THR A 16 16.49 -0.67 17.98
CA THR A 16 17.25 -0.15 16.82
C THR A 16 17.51 -1.27 15.82
N ARG A 17 17.42 -0.95 14.52
CA ARG A 17 17.83 -1.84 13.43
C ARG A 17 18.80 -1.13 12.50
N HIS A 18 19.70 -1.90 11.89
CA HIS A 18 20.67 -1.40 10.91
C HIS A 18 20.22 -1.59 9.46
N GLU A 19 19.19 -2.40 9.21
CA GLU A 19 18.65 -2.65 7.88
C GLU A 19 17.76 -1.50 7.40
N ARG A 20 17.88 -1.17 6.10
CA ARG A 20 17.01 -0.18 5.46
C ARG A 20 15.69 -0.82 5.05
N ASP A 21 14.73 -0.80 5.96
CA ASP A 21 13.35 -1.19 5.66
C ASP A 21 12.49 0.00 5.26
N PHE A 22 11.63 -0.23 4.28
CA PHE A 22 10.54 0.69 4.02
C PHE A 22 9.57 0.70 5.21
N TRP A 23 9.15 1.88 5.66
CA TRP A 23 8.33 2.08 6.88
C TRP A 23 7.02 1.29 6.90
N GLN A 24 6.55 0.92 5.73
CA GLN A 24 5.35 0.13 5.55
C GLN A 24 5.47 -1.39 5.62
N GLN A 25 6.69 -1.92 5.55
CA GLN A 25 6.93 -3.33 5.82
C GLN A 25 6.95 -3.45 7.33
N VAL A 26 6.10 -4.30 7.90
CA VAL A 26 5.83 -4.28 9.35
C VAL A 26 6.14 -5.61 10.04
N VAL A 27 6.62 -6.60 9.29
CA VAL A 27 7.06 -7.90 9.84
C VAL A 27 8.10 -7.70 10.94
N GLN A 28 9.13 -6.92 10.65
CA GLN A 28 10.22 -6.62 11.56
C GLN A 28 9.78 -5.76 12.74
N VAL A 29 8.73 -4.95 12.57
CA VAL A 29 8.15 -4.15 13.66
C VAL A 29 7.50 -5.09 14.66
N ASN A 30 6.61 -5.97 14.18
CA ASN A 30 5.91 -6.94 15.01
C ASN A 30 6.90 -7.93 15.67
N ARG A 31 7.93 -8.38 14.94
CA ARG A 31 8.97 -9.27 15.46
C ARG A 31 9.79 -8.60 16.56
N GLY A 32 10.24 -7.35 16.36
CA GLY A 32 11.03 -6.64 17.38
C GLY A 32 10.24 -6.43 18.68
N ILE A 33 8.93 -6.19 18.59
CA ILE A 33 8.06 -6.11 19.78
C ILE A 33 7.88 -7.47 20.45
N TYR A 34 7.76 -8.55 19.68
CA TYR A 34 7.72 -9.89 20.23
C TYR A 34 9.03 -10.25 20.95
N GLU A 35 10.19 -9.92 20.37
CA GLU A 35 11.49 -10.14 21.00
C GLU A 35 11.68 -9.30 22.27
N LEU A 36 11.20 -8.05 22.27
CA LEU A 36 11.32 -7.13 23.41
C LEU A 36 10.37 -7.48 24.56
N LEU A 37 9.12 -7.88 24.26
CA LEU A 37 8.03 -7.94 25.23
C LEU A 37 7.33 -9.30 25.31
N GLY A 38 7.63 -10.24 24.43
CA GLY A 38 6.87 -11.48 24.26
C GLY A 38 5.43 -11.24 23.77
N ALA A 39 5.12 -10.04 23.25
CA ALA A 39 3.78 -9.64 22.85
C ALA A 39 3.57 -9.90 21.35
N GLN A 40 2.50 -10.63 21.01
CA GLN A 40 2.02 -10.70 19.63
C GLN A 40 1.22 -9.44 19.31
N VAL A 41 1.64 -8.72 18.26
CA VAL A 41 1.04 -7.43 17.91
C VAL A 41 0.72 -7.33 16.42
N THR A 42 -0.27 -6.50 16.11
CA THR A 42 -0.58 -6.03 14.77
C THR A 42 -0.16 -4.57 14.65
N THR A 43 0.62 -4.23 13.62
CA THR A 43 0.90 -2.84 13.30
C THR A 43 -0.31 -2.20 12.64
N LEU A 44 -0.92 -1.20 13.28
CA LEU A 44 -2.00 -0.42 12.70
C LEU A 44 -1.42 0.59 11.70
N ARG A 45 -0.60 1.53 12.16
CA ARG A 45 -0.11 2.65 11.34
C ARG A 45 1.31 3.07 11.75
N CYS A 46 2.13 3.48 10.79
CA CYS A 46 3.29 4.32 11.07
C CYS A 46 2.80 5.76 11.31
N ALA A 47 2.77 6.18 12.59
CA ALA A 47 2.17 7.42 13.04
C ALA A 47 3.07 8.63 12.76
N ALA A 48 4.39 8.47 12.87
CA ALA A 48 5.37 9.52 12.60
C ALA A 48 6.66 8.94 12.01
N ILE A 49 7.32 9.72 11.16
CA ILE A 49 8.65 9.46 10.63
C ILE A 49 9.45 10.76 10.77
N ASP A 50 10.58 10.70 11.45
CA ASP A 50 11.47 11.83 11.72
C ASP A 50 12.90 11.47 11.28
N TYR A 51 13.51 12.30 10.45
CA TYR A 51 14.88 12.11 9.99
C TYR A 51 15.81 13.03 10.80
N ARG A 52 16.69 12.41 11.58
CA ARG A 52 17.65 13.10 12.44
C ARG A 52 19.01 13.09 11.76
N ALA A 53 19.25 14.15 10.99
CA ALA A 53 20.43 14.28 10.15
C ALA A 53 21.75 14.20 10.94
N GLU A 54 21.77 14.74 12.17
CA GLU A 54 22.98 14.77 13.02
C GLU A 54 23.45 13.37 13.44
N ARG A 55 22.54 12.39 13.42
CA ARG A 55 22.81 11.00 13.80
C ARG A 55 22.69 10.02 12.64
N GLU A 56 22.40 10.52 11.44
CA GLU A 56 22.06 9.71 10.27
C GLU A 56 20.99 8.63 10.58
N GLN A 57 20.01 8.99 11.42
CA GLN A 57 19.00 8.08 11.94
C GLN A 57 17.61 8.46 11.45
N VAL A 58 16.80 7.45 11.13
CA VAL A 58 15.36 7.62 10.88
C VAL A 58 14.60 7.06 12.07
N TYR A 59 13.92 7.93 12.80
CA TYR A 59 12.98 7.55 13.84
C TYR A 59 11.61 7.25 13.23
N LYS A 60 10.98 6.14 13.62
CA LYS A 60 9.66 5.73 13.14
C LYS A 60 8.81 5.32 14.32
N LEU A 61 7.69 6.01 14.52
CA LEU A 61 6.71 5.66 15.55
C LEU A 61 5.59 4.84 14.94
N TYR A 62 5.29 3.69 15.55
CA TYR A 62 4.21 2.81 15.10
C TYR A 62 3.12 2.70 16.17
N ALA A 63 1.87 2.83 15.74
CA ALA A 63 0.70 2.45 16.53
C ALA A 63 0.43 0.96 16.34
N LEU A 64 0.37 0.23 17.45
CA LEU A 64 0.25 -1.23 17.48
C LEU A 64 -0.98 -1.65 18.29
N GLU A 65 -1.56 -2.77 17.91
CA GLU A 65 -2.62 -3.46 18.66
C GLU A 65 -2.08 -4.78 19.21
N ASN A 66 -2.31 -5.03 20.49
CA ASN A 66 -2.02 -6.33 21.10
C ASN A 66 -3.03 -7.37 20.64
N GLN A 67 -2.55 -8.50 20.12
CA GLN A 67 -3.42 -9.58 19.63
C GLN A 67 -3.98 -10.46 20.76
N ASN A 68 -3.34 -10.45 21.93
CA ASN A 68 -3.71 -11.32 23.04
C ASN A 68 -4.20 -10.52 24.26
N ALA A 69 -5.51 -10.50 24.49
CA ALA A 69 -6.11 -9.81 25.64
C ALA A 69 -5.63 -10.32 27.01
N SER A 70 -5.13 -11.56 27.10
CA SER A 70 -4.58 -12.11 28.35
C SER A 70 -3.09 -11.86 28.53
N TRP A 71 -2.41 -11.26 27.55
CA TRP A 71 -1.00 -10.89 27.69
C TRP A 71 -0.86 -9.79 28.75
N ALA A 72 0.08 -9.98 29.67
CA ALA A 72 0.41 -9.03 30.71
C ALA A 72 1.81 -8.45 30.45
N PRO A 73 1.99 -7.13 30.66
CA PRO A 73 3.28 -6.50 30.46
C PRO A 73 4.31 -6.97 31.51
N PRO A 74 5.61 -7.09 31.15
CA PRO A 74 6.66 -7.41 32.11
C PRO A 74 6.78 -6.37 33.25
N PRO A 75 7.45 -6.68 34.36
CA PRO A 75 7.73 -5.70 35.41
C PRO A 75 8.38 -4.41 34.85
N GLY A 76 7.95 -3.25 35.35
CA GLY A 76 8.41 -1.94 34.87
C GLY A 76 7.60 -1.38 33.68
N TRP A 77 6.76 -2.18 33.04
CA TRP A 77 5.91 -1.76 31.93
C TRP A 77 4.46 -1.55 32.40
N ARG A 78 3.84 -0.44 31.99
CA ARG A 78 2.48 -0.07 32.42
C ARG A 78 1.64 0.50 31.28
N TRP A 79 0.35 0.19 31.31
CA TRP A 79 -0.64 0.77 30.41
C TRP A 79 -1.13 2.13 30.94
N PHE A 80 -1.20 3.10 30.05
CA PHE A 80 -1.73 4.45 30.27
C PHE A 80 -2.84 4.74 29.26
N ASP A 81 -3.86 5.46 29.69
CA ASP A 81 -4.85 6.05 28.77
C ASP A 81 -4.30 7.32 28.10
N GLN A 82 -5.10 7.90 27.19
CA GLN A 82 -4.72 9.08 26.42
C GLN A 82 -4.65 10.37 27.25
N HIS A 83 -5.27 10.42 28.44
CA HIS A 83 -5.32 11.61 29.30
C HIS A 83 -4.20 11.59 30.34
N ALA A 84 -3.70 10.40 30.69
CA ALA A 84 -2.62 10.24 31.65
C ALA A 84 -1.26 10.75 31.13
N ILE A 85 -1.08 10.96 29.83
CA ILE A 85 0.22 11.28 29.21
C ILE A 85 0.71 12.71 29.46
N ASP A 86 -0.20 13.65 29.76
CA ASP A 86 0.13 15.07 29.96
C ASP A 86 1.07 15.27 31.16
N GLY A 87 0.90 14.45 32.20
CA GLY A 87 1.71 14.49 33.42
C GLY A 87 3.00 13.67 33.35
N LEU A 88 3.28 12.95 32.26
CA LEU A 88 4.44 12.07 32.16
C LEU A 88 5.65 12.79 31.58
N HIS A 89 6.81 12.60 32.20
CA HIS A 89 8.10 12.98 31.64
C HIS A 89 8.56 11.91 30.65
N PHE A 90 8.64 12.25 29.36
CA PHE A 90 9.12 11.33 28.31
C PHE A 90 10.62 11.45 28.10
N VAL A 91 11.32 10.32 27.96
CA VAL A 91 12.77 10.29 27.72
C VAL A 91 13.14 10.92 26.38
N ALA A 92 12.38 10.65 25.32
CA ALA A 92 12.65 11.20 23.99
C ALA A 92 11.77 12.43 23.71
N PRO A 93 12.38 13.58 23.34
CA PRO A 93 11.64 14.76 22.91
C PRO A 93 10.79 14.44 21.67
N GLY A 94 9.54 14.91 21.66
CA GLY A 94 8.61 14.78 20.53
C GLY A 94 7.64 13.59 20.59
N GLU A 95 7.92 12.57 21.40
CA GLU A 95 7.02 11.40 21.54
C GLU A 95 5.63 11.82 22.01
N ARG A 96 5.55 12.69 23.02
CA ARG A 96 4.27 13.19 23.54
C ARG A 96 3.42 13.80 22.42
N SER A 97 3.99 14.67 21.58
CA SER A 97 3.25 15.29 20.46
C SER A 97 2.73 14.24 19.49
N ALA A 98 3.59 13.32 19.06
CA ALA A 98 3.22 12.27 18.13
C ALA A 98 2.13 11.32 18.70
N ILE A 99 2.15 11.07 20.01
CA ILE A 99 1.12 10.29 20.72
C ILE A 99 -0.23 11.06 20.73
N HIS A 100 -0.23 12.35 21.05
CA HIS A 100 -1.45 13.17 20.96
C HIS A 100 -1.98 13.23 19.54
N GLU A 101 -1.11 13.44 18.55
CA GLU A 101 -1.48 13.44 17.13
C GLU A 101 -2.11 12.10 16.72
N TRP A 102 -1.55 10.97 17.18
CA TRP A 102 -2.15 9.66 16.96
C TRP A 102 -3.54 9.55 17.58
N PHE A 103 -3.72 9.89 18.86
CA PHE A 103 -5.01 9.76 19.53
C PHE A 103 -6.07 10.71 18.94
N ASN A 104 -5.69 11.97 18.72
CA ASN A 104 -6.54 12.94 18.03
C ASN A 104 -6.91 12.45 16.64
N TRP A 105 -5.94 11.92 15.89
CA TRP A 105 -6.21 11.38 14.57
C TRP A 105 -7.06 10.11 14.63
N MET A 106 -6.92 9.22 15.61
CA MET A 106 -7.64 7.94 15.67
C MET A 106 -9.10 8.12 16.12
N TYR A 107 -9.33 9.06 17.03
CA TYR A 107 -10.64 9.28 17.67
C TYR A 107 -11.33 10.57 17.24
N SER A 108 -10.79 11.36 16.30
CA SER A 108 -11.54 12.52 15.80
C SER A 108 -12.78 12.12 15.00
N ASP A 109 -13.83 12.93 15.18
CA ASP A 109 -15.11 12.85 14.46
C ASP A 109 -15.05 13.41 13.03
N ALA A 110 -13.92 14.01 12.65
CA ALA A 110 -13.73 14.54 11.30
C ALA A 110 -13.85 13.40 10.28
N PRO A 111 -14.48 13.65 9.11
CA PRO A 111 -14.39 12.75 7.98
C PRO A 111 -12.92 12.42 7.73
N SER A 112 -12.57 11.15 7.86
CA SER A 112 -11.19 10.71 7.75
C SER A 112 -11.09 9.66 6.67
N ASP A 113 -10.09 9.79 5.79
CA ASP A 113 -9.70 8.76 4.82
C ASP A 113 -8.96 7.59 5.51
N ARG A 114 -9.34 7.30 6.77
CA ARG A 114 -8.83 6.18 7.56
C ARG A 114 -9.20 4.89 6.88
N VAL A 115 -8.18 4.18 6.42
CA VAL A 115 -8.34 2.84 5.89
C VAL A 115 -8.75 1.85 6.99
N PRO A 116 -9.57 0.84 6.69
CA PRO A 116 -10.11 -0.08 7.70
C PRO A 116 -9.04 -0.77 8.56
N TRP A 117 -7.90 -1.13 7.97
CA TRP A 117 -6.81 -1.83 8.66
C TRP A 117 -5.96 -0.95 9.58
N TYR A 118 -6.29 0.34 9.71
CA TYR A 118 -5.71 1.19 10.75
C TYR A 118 -6.54 1.16 12.05
N ARG A 119 -7.68 0.47 12.07
CA ARG A 119 -8.57 0.40 13.23
C ARG A 119 -8.33 -0.88 14.03
N PRO A 120 -8.39 -0.82 15.38
CA PRO A 120 -8.39 -2.01 16.23
C PRO A 120 -9.41 -3.07 15.78
N GLY A 121 -9.05 -4.34 15.90
CA GLY A 121 -9.89 -5.50 15.57
C GLY A 121 -9.85 -5.96 14.12
N TRP A 122 -9.33 -5.14 13.19
CA TRP A 122 -9.34 -5.46 11.75
C TRP A 122 -8.61 -6.78 11.43
N TYR A 123 -7.51 -7.05 12.14
CA TYR A 123 -6.66 -8.21 11.87
C TYR A 123 -7.38 -9.50 12.22
N GLN A 124 -8.15 -9.52 13.30
CA GLN A 124 -8.92 -10.70 13.71
C GLN A 124 -10.03 -11.00 12.70
N GLU A 125 -10.71 -9.95 12.20
CA GLU A 125 -11.72 -10.08 11.14
C GLU A 125 -11.11 -10.64 9.85
N ALA A 126 -9.97 -10.08 9.41
CA ALA A 126 -9.25 -10.54 8.23
C ALA A 126 -8.74 -11.98 8.40
N ALA A 127 -8.17 -12.31 9.56
CA ALA A 127 -7.66 -13.65 9.87
C ALA A 127 -8.77 -14.70 9.83
N ALA A 128 -9.94 -14.41 10.42
CA ALA A 128 -11.09 -15.30 10.38
C ALA A 128 -11.60 -15.52 8.95
N TRP A 129 -11.65 -14.45 8.14
CA TRP A 129 -12.03 -14.56 6.73
C TRP A 129 -11.03 -15.38 5.93
N ILE A 130 -9.71 -15.16 6.11
CA ILE A 130 -8.66 -15.94 5.45
C ILE A 130 -8.82 -17.43 5.80
N ALA A 131 -8.94 -17.77 7.08
CA ALA A 131 -9.08 -19.15 7.54
C ALA A 131 -10.31 -19.84 6.92
N ALA A 132 -11.45 -19.15 6.88
CA ALA A 132 -12.67 -19.66 6.26
C ALA A 132 -12.51 -19.92 4.75
N ARG A 133 -11.83 -19.02 4.02
CA ARG A 133 -11.59 -19.17 2.58
C ARG A 133 -10.58 -20.26 2.26
N LEU A 134 -9.53 -20.42 3.07
CA LEU A 134 -8.55 -21.50 2.91
C LEU A 134 -9.19 -22.86 3.19
N THR A 135 -10.02 -22.96 4.24
CA THR A 135 -10.78 -24.18 4.55
C THR A 135 -11.72 -24.56 3.39
N ALA A 136 -12.46 -23.58 2.86
CA ALA A 136 -13.36 -23.82 1.72
C ALA A 136 -12.62 -24.21 0.43
N ALA A 137 -11.36 -23.81 0.28
CA ALA A 137 -10.50 -24.18 -0.84
C ALA A 137 -9.68 -25.46 -0.59
N SER A 138 -9.87 -26.13 0.55
CA SER A 138 -9.11 -27.31 0.97
C SER A 138 -7.59 -27.09 1.00
N ILE A 139 -7.15 -25.88 1.35
CA ILE A 139 -5.72 -25.53 1.47
C ILE A 139 -5.28 -25.72 2.92
N GLU A 140 -4.30 -26.59 3.13
CA GLU A 140 -3.72 -26.86 4.45
C GLU A 140 -2.77 -25.74 4.87
N VAL A 141 -3.06 -25.12 6.03
CA VAL A 141 -2.22 -24.07 6.63
C VAL A 141 -1.15 -24.71 7.52
N VAL A 142 0.11 -24.33 7.30
CA VAL A 142 1.28 -24.89 8.02
C VAL A 142 2.02 -23.87 8.88
N GLY A 143 1.48 -22.66 9.05
CA GLY A 143 2.10 -21.60 9.85
C GLY A 143 1.13 -20.49 10.23
N SER A 144 1.61 -19.55 11.04
CA SER A 144 0.84 -18.37 11.45
C SER A 144 0.65 -17.38 10.30
N ILE A 145 -0.40 -16.57 10.39
CA ILE A 145 -0.59 -15.41 9.52
C ILE A 145 0.45 -14.35 9.90
N GLU A 146 1.19 -13.86 8.92
CA GLU A 146 2.20 -12.83 9.08
C GLU A 146 1.72 -11.53 8.43
N GLN A 147 1.80 -10.42 9.16
CA GLN A 147 1.47 -9.11 8.63
C GLN A 147 2.67 -8.55 7.86
N VAL A 148 2.63 -8.62 6.54
CA VAL A 148 3.72 -8.17 5.67
C VAL A 148 3.75 -6.65 5.60
N ARG A 149 2.58 -6.01 5.42
CA ARG A 149 2.49 -4.56 5.20
C ARG A 149 1.26 -3.93 5.83
N SER A 150 1.41 -2.67 6.22
CA SER A 150 0.31 -1.77 6.57
C SER A 150 0.62 -0.33 6.14
N TRP A 151 -0.14 0.21 5.19
CA TRP A 151 -0.10 1.64 4.84
C TRP A 151 -1.44 2.13 4.27
N GLN A 152 -1.60 3.43 3.98
CA GLN A 152 -2.85 4.10 3.55
C GLN A 152 -3.47 3.64 2.21
N ARG A 153 -2.82 2.73 1.49
CA ARG A 153 -3.27 2.22 0.19
C ARG A 153 -3.44 0.70 0.19
N SER A 154 -2.87 -0.03 1.15
CA SER A 154 -3.16 -1.45 1.34
C SER A 154 -2.65 -2.00 2.66
N ALA A 155 -3.25 -3.10 3.12
CA ALA A 155 -2.64 -4.05 4.03
C ALA A 155 -2.42 -5.39 3.33
N ILE A 156 -1.31 -6.05 3.67
CA ILE A 156 -0.94 -7.37 3.13
C ILE A 156 -0.68 -8.33 4.30
N LEU A 157 -1.36 -9.46 4.27
CA LEU A 157 -1.09 -10.60 5.15
C LEU A 157 -0.60 -11.79 4.32
N ARG A 158 0.27 -12.61 4.90
CA ARG A 158 0.83 -13.82 4.27
C ARG A 158 0.59 -15.02 5.17
N VAL A 159 0.24 -16.15 4.57
CA VAL A 159 0.02 -17.42 5.26
C VAL A 159 0.85 -18.49 4.58
N ALA A 160 1.59 -19.27 5.37
CA ALA A 160 2.27 -20.46 4.87
C ALA A 160 1.26 -21.61 4.72
N SER A 161 1.23 -22.25 3.55
CA SER A 161 0.45 -23.46 3.28
C SER A 161 1.36 -24.58 2.77
N ALA A 162 0.86 -25.82 2.77
CA ALA A 162 1.60 -26.97 2.24
C ALA A 162 1.98 -26.81 0.74
N GLU A 163 1.24 -25.98 0.00
CA GLU A 163 1.45 -25.70 -1.44
C GLU A 163 2.27 -24.41 -1.70
N GLY A 164 2.78 -23.75 -0.66
CA GLY A 164 3.48 -22.46 -0.75
C GLY A 164 2.74 -21.33 -0.04
N PHE A 165 3.08 -20.08 -0.34
CA PHE A 165 2.44 -18.94 0.33
C PHE A 165 1.07 -18.61 -0.27
N VAL A 166 0.16 -18.20 0.59
CA VAL A 166 -1.08 -17.52 0.22
C VAL A 166 -1.05 -16.11 0.78
N TYR A 167 -1.48 -15.15 -0.02
CA TYR A 167 -1.49 -13.76 0.35
C TYR A 167 -2.89 -13.18 0.32
N PHE A 168 -3.17 -12.43 1.38
CA PHE A 168 -4.34 -11.59 1.52
C PHE A 168 -3.95 -10.14 1.27
N LYS A 169 -4.81 -9.43 0.57
CA LYS A 169 -4.70 -7.99 0.33
C LYS A 169 -6.01 -7.31 0.63
N ALA A 170 -5.94 -6.25 1.44
CA ALA A 170 -7.01 -5.27 1.61
C ALA A 170 -6.64 -3.96 0.90
N VAL A 171 -7.60 -3.35 0.21
CA VAL A 171 -7.43 -2.09 -0.51
C VAL A 171 -8.43 -1.03 -0.01
N PRO A 172 -8.13 0.27 -0.12
CA PRO A 172 -9.01 1.32 0.35
C PRO A 172 -10.23 1.40 -0.55
N ARG A 173 -11.27 2.09 -0.09
CA ARG A 173 -12.53 2.26 -0.84
C ARG A 173 -12.32 2.79 -2.26
N PHE A 174 -11.40 3.73 -2.45
CA PHE A 174 -11.10 4.30 -3.78
C PHE A 174 -10.39 3.30 -4.72
N PHE A 175 -9.91 2.16 -4.21
CA PHE A 175 -9.39 1.01 -4.97
C PHE A 175 -10.33 -0.21 -4.89
N ALA A 176 -11.59 -0.07 -4.47
CA ALA A 176 -12.53 -1.20 -4.40
C ALA A 176 -12.79 -1.89 -5.76
N HIS A 177 -12.43 -1.24 -6.87
CA HIS A 177 -12.45 -1.85 -8.20
C HIS A 177 -11.35 -2.92 -8.38
N GLU A 178 -10.24 -2.85 -7.64
CA GLU A 178 -9.07 -3.70 -7.84
C GLU A 178 -9.42 -5.20 -7.68
N PRO A 179 -10.04 -5.68 -6.58
CA PRO A 179 -10.36 -7.11 -6.47
C PRO A 179 -11.36 -7.60 -7.52
N ARG A 180 -12.30 -6.73 -7.94
CA ARG A 180 -13.26 -7.05 -9.02
C ARG A 180 -12.56 -7.16 -10.36
N LEU A 181 -11.69 -6.21 -10.67
CA LEU A 181 -10.92 -6.17 -11.91
C LEU A 181 -9.99 -7.37 -12.00
N THR A 182 -9.26 -7.70 -10.93
CA THR A 182 -8.41 -8.90 -10.88
C THR A 182 -9.19 -10.15 -11.21
N HIS A 183 -10.38 -10.31 -10.62
CA HIS A 183 -11.23 -11.48 -10.91
C HIS A 183 -11.68 -11.52 -12.37
N ALA A 184 -12.13 -10.40 -12.93
CA ALA A 184 -12.58 -10.33 -14.32
C ALA A 184 -11.43 -10.56 -15.32
N LEU A 185 -10.26 -9.96 -15.10
CA LEU A 185 -9.08 -10.16 -15.94
C LEU A 185 -8.63 -11.62 -15.88
N SER A 186 -8.65 -12.25 -14.70
CA SER A 186 -8.30 -13.67 -14.58
C SER A 186 -9.23 -14.64 -15.31
N ALA A 187 -10.47 -14.22 -15.55
CA ALA A 187 -11.43 -14.99 -16.34
C ALA A 187 -11.25 -14.77 -17.84
N ALA A 188 -10.81 -13.57 -18.25
CA ALA A 188 -10.59 -13.21 -19.64
C ALA A 188 -9.23 -13.68 -20.17
N ASP A 189 -8.20 -13.63 -19.34
CA ASP A 189 -6.80 -13.93 -19.68
C ASP A 189 -6.10 -14.62 -18.49
N PRO A 190 -6.37 -15.92 -18.29
CA PRO A 190 -5.83 -16.68 -17.16
C PRO A 190 -4.31 -16.91 -17.24
N ASP A 191 -3.70 -16.73 -18.41
CA ASP A 191 -2.26 -16.93 -18.62
C ASP A 191 -1.45 -15.77 -18.05
N HIS A 192 -1.99 -14.54 -18.08
CA HIS A 192 -1.32 -13.35 -17.52
C HIS A 192 -1.91 -12.91 -16.18
N PHE A 193 -3.16 -13.25 -15.87
CA PHE A 193 -3.82 -12.86 -14.62
C PHE A 193 -4.29 -14.09 -13.84
N PRO A 194 -3.52 -14.58 -12.85
CA PRO A 194 -3.89 -15.80 -12.15
C PRO A 194 -5.16 -15.63 -11.31
N ARG A 195 -5.99 -16.67 -11.30
CA ARG A 195 -7.28 -16.68 -10.63
C ARG A 195 -7.14 -16.50 -9.10
N PRO A 196 -7.82 -15.50 -8.51
CA PRO A 196 -7.89 -15.38 -7.06
C PRO A 196 -8.56 -16.59 -6.40
N LEU A 197 -8.10 -16.95 -5.20
CA LEU A 197 -8.75 -17.94 -4.33
C LEU A 197 -10.11 -17.44 -3.84
N ALA A 198 -10.17 -16.16 -3.47
CA ALA A 198 -11.39 -15.52 -3.00
C ALA A 198 -11.32 -14.01 -3.20
N VAL A 199 -12.49 -13.40 -3.35
CA VAL A 199 -12.67 -11.94 -3.44
C VAL A 199 -13.86 -11.54 -2.57
N ASP A 200 -13.69 -10.51 -1.75
CA ASP A 200 -14.78 -9.77 -1.14
C ASP A 200 -14.74 -8.33 -1.63
N SER A 201 -15.52 -8.02 -2.65
CA SER A 201 -15.49 -6.68 -3.25
C SER A 201 -16.15 -5.60 -2.40
N ARG A 202 -16.95 -5.98 -1.38
CA ARG A 202 -17.56 -5.01 -0.48
C ARG A 202 -16.52 -4.48 0.51
N LEU A 203 -15.68 -5.39 1.02
CA LEU A 203 -14.60 -5.06 1.94
C LEU A 203 -13.29 -4.69 1.22
N GLY A 204 -13.21 -4.90 -0.09
CA GLY A 204 -11.99 -4.65 -0.86
C GLY A 204 -10.91 -5.69 -0.55
N TRP A 205 -11.30 -6.94 -0.34
CA TRP A 205 -10.39 -8.03 0.03
C TRP A 205 -10.16 -8.99 -1.13
N LEU A 206 -8.93 -9.45 -1.24
CA LEU A 206 -8.43 -10.33 -2.28
C LEU A 206 -7.52 -11.38 -1.64
N LEU A 207 -7.76 -12.66 -1.94
CA LEU A 207 -6.92 -13.77 -1.52
C LEU A 207 -6.36 -14.49 -2.74
N MET A 208 -5.05 -14.68 -2.80
CA MET A 208 -4.40 -15.30 -3.95
C MET A 208 -3.22 -16.16 -3.52
N ARG A 209 -2.93 -17.20 -4.30
CA ARG A 209 -1.68 -17.95 -4.15
C ARG A 209 -0.48 -17.06 -4.53
N ASP A 210 0.67 -17.39 -3.99
CA ASP A 210 1.93 -16.94 -4.57
C ASP A 210 2.00 -17.35 -6.04
N PHE A 211 2.42 -16.43 -6.89
CA PHE A 211 2.56 -16.68 -8.31
C PHE A 211 3.81 -17.51 -8.63
N GLY A 212 4.77 -17.54 -7.70
CA GLY A 212 6.10 -18.07 -7.96
C GLY A 212 6.86 -17.24 -9.00
N GLY A 213 8.09 -17.63 -9.32
CA GLY A 213 8.90 -16.94 -10.32
C GLY A 213 9.64 -15.70 -9.81
N THR A 214 10.06 -14.85 -10.74
CA THR A 214 10.99 -13.75 -10.48
C THR A 214 10.42 -12.45 -11.04
N THR A 215 10.49 -11.38 -10.26
CA THR A 215 10.05 -10.06 -10.74
C THR A 215 10.98 -9.53 -11.82
N LEU A 216 10.43 -8.83 -12.82
CA LEU A 216 11.18 -8.42 -14.02
C LEU A 216 12.37 -7.49 -13.71
N ASP A 217 12.31 -6.71 -12.62
CA ASP A 217 13.42 -5.86 -12.12
C ASP A 217 14.67 -6.66 -11.70
N LYS A 218 14.55 -7.98 -11.55
CA LYS A 218 15.66 -8.88 -11.20
C LYS A 218 16.16 -9.71 -12.38
N ILE A 219 15.67 -9.45 -13.58
CA ILE A 219 15.98 -10.23 -14.78
C ILE A 219 16.77 -9.36 -15.75
N ASP A 220 18.00 -9.78 -16.04
CA ASP A 220 18.87 -9.14 -17.03
C ASP A 220 18.77 -9.87 -18.39
N SER A 221 17.60 -9.77 -19.02
CA SER A 221 17.31 -10.40 -20.31
C SER A 221 16.40 -9.51 -21.13
N LEU A 222 16.95 -8.79 -22.11
CA LEU A 222 16.17 -7.91 -22.99
C LEU A 222 14.99 -8.65 -23.67
N PRO A 223 15.14 -9.88 -24.20
CA PRO A 223 14.00 -10.62 -24.76
C PRO A 223 12.84 -10.82 -23.77
N THR A 224 13.13 -11.05 -22.48
CA THR A 224 12.10 -11.22 -21.44
C THR A 224 11.37 -9.90 -21.17
N TRP A 225 12.10 -8.77 -21.16
CA TRP A 225 11.51 -7.44 -21.03
C TRP A 225 10.63 -7.08 -22.22
N GLU A 226 11.08 -7.36 -23.44
CA GLU A 226 10.28 -7.12 -24.63
C GLU A 226 9.00 -7.97 -24.66
N ALA A 227 9.08 -9.23 -24.22
CA ALA A 227 7.92 -10.10 -24.08
C ALA A 227 6.91 -9.51 -23.08
N ALA A 228 7.35 -9.12 -21.89
CA ALA A 228 6.48 -8.51 -20.88
C ALA A 228 5.76 -7.24 -21.36
N LEU A 229 6.46 -6.40 -22.12
CA LEU A 229 5.88 -5.19 -22.71
C LEU A 229 4.87 -5.53 -23.83
N ARG A 230 5.15 -6.56 -24.64
CA ARG A 230 4.22 -7.06 -25.66
C ARG A 230 2.95 -7.64 -25.03
N ASP A 231 3.08 -8.40 -23.95
CA ASP A 231 1.94 -8.97 -23.23
C ASP A 231 1.03 -7.86 -22.68
N PHE A 232 1.61 -6.86 -22.02
CA PHE A 232 0.82 -5.73 -21.50
C PHE A 232 0.22 -4.87 -22.62
N ALA A 233 0.94 -4.66 -23.72
CA ALA A 233 0.43 -3.98 -24.90
C ALA A 233 -0.81 -4.69 -25.47
N GLN A 234 -0.78 -6.03 -25.51
CA GLN A 234 -1.91 -6.81 -26.01
C GLN A 234 -3.13 -6.66 -25.08
N VAL A 235 -2.94 -6.71 -23.76
CA VAL A 235 -4.01 -6.41 -22.78
C VAL A 235 -4.61 -5.02 -23.01
N GLN A 236 -3.77 -4.01 -23.28
CA GLN A 236 -4.24 -2.66 -23.60
C GLN A 236 -5.11 -2.63 -24.86
N ILE A 237 -4.65 -3.27 -25.94
CA ILE A 237 -5.38 -3.34 -27.21
C ILE A 237 -6.72 -4.05 -27.04
N ASP A 238 -6.73 -5.22 -26.39
CA ASP A 238 -7.93 -6.02 -26.20
C ASP A 238 -8.97 -5.29 -25.33
N SER A 239 -8.51 -4.52 -24.35
CA SER A 239 -9.38 -3.75 -23.46
C SER A 239 -10.26 -2.71 -24.16
N ILE A 240 -9.91 -2.27 -25.38
CA ILE A 240 -10.67 -1.28 -26.15
C ILE A 240 -12.11 -1.77 -26.36
N SER A 241 -12.28 -3.05 -26.66
CA SER A 241 -13.59 -3.68 -26.88
C SER A 241 -14.40 -3.87 -25.59
N HIS A 242 -13.77 -3.66 -24.42
CA HIS A 242 -14.35 -3.89 -23.10
C HIS A 242 -14.50 -2.64 -22.25
N LEU A 243 -14.25 -1.43 -22.80
CA LEU A 243 -14.28 -0.17 -22.05
C LEU A 243 -15.59 0.05 -21.27
N SER A 244 -16.74 -0.22 -21.89
CA SER A 244 -18.04 -0.05 -21.21
C SER A 244 -18.21 -0.99 -20.02
N LEU A 245 -17.63 -2.20 -20.08
CA LEU A 245 -17.63 -3.13 -18.96
C LEU A 245 -16.70 -2.63 -17.84
N LEU A 246 -15.48 -2.21 -18.20
CA LEU A 246 -14.50 -1.66 -17.25
C LEU A 246 -15.05 -0.44 -16.50
N GLN A 247 -15.74 0.47 -17.21
CA GLN A 247 -16.41 1.62 -16.60
C GLN A 247 -17.52 1.20 -15.62
N LYS A 248 -18.35 0.21 -15.97
CA LYS A 248 -19.37 -0.35 -15.06
C LYS A 248 -18.76 -1.00 -13.82
N MET A 249 -17.52 -1.47 -13.89
CA MET A 249 -16.77 -1.99 -12.74
C MET A 249 -16.18 -0.91 -11.83
N GLY A 250 -16.34 0.37 -12.18
CA GLY A 250 -15.85 1.51 -11.41
C GLY A 250 -14.41 1.91 -11.74
N ILE A 251 -13.87 1.45 -12.88
CA ILE A 251 -12.59 1.95 -13.39
C ILE A 251 -12.77 3.40 -13.85
N ALA A 252 -11.96 4.29 -13.29
CA ALA A 252 -12.02 5.71 -13.63
C ALA A 252 -11.54 5.93 -15.06
N THR A 253 -12.30 6.69 -15.84
CA THR A 253 -11.82 7.24 -17.10
C THR A 253 -10.89 8.42 -16.82
N ARG A 254 -9.72 8.43 -17.44
CA ARG A 254 -8.75 9.54 -17.47
C ARG A 254 -8.38 9.83 -18.93
N SER A 255 -9.31 10.44 -19.66
CA SER A 255 -9.05 10.92 -21.02
C SER A 255 -8.03 12.05 -21.01
N ILE A 256 -7.44 12.35 -22.18
CA ILE A 256 -6.54 13.50 -22.36
C ILE A 256 -7.21 14.80 -21.90
N GLU A 257 -8.53 14.94 -22.13
CA GLU A 257 -9.28 16.10 -21.68
C GLU A 257 -9.40 16.17 -20.15
N GLN A 258 -9.61 15.03 -19.47
CA GLN A 258 -9.60 15.00 -18.02
C GLN A 258 -8.20 15.29 -17.45
N LEU A 259 -7.15 14.74 -18.07
CA LEU A 259 -5.77 15.03 -17.69
C LEU A 259 -5.43 16.52 -17.83
N ARG A 260 -5.93 17.19 -18.88
CA ARG A 260 -5.81 18.64 -19.03
C ARG A 260 -6.44 19.37 -17.85
N ARG A 261 -7.69 19.04 -17.51
CA ARG A 261 -8.38 19.64 -16.37
C ARG A 261 -7.62 19.42 -15.06
N TYR A 262 -7.25 18.18 -14.76
CA TYR A 262 -6.50 17.84 -13.54
C TYR A 262 -5.15 18.52 -13.46
N SER A 263 -4.48 18.72 -14.61
CA SER A 263 -3.22 19.47 -14.62
C SER A 263 -3.44 20.90 -14.13
N VAL A 264 -4.46 21.61 -14.66
CA VAL A 264 -4.76 22.98 -14.25
C VAL A 264 -5.08 23.06 -12.76
N ASP A 265 -5.94 22.15 -12.27
CA ASP A 265 -6.31 22.09 -10.85
C ASP A 265 -5.08 21.83 -9.97
N LEU A 266 -4.20 20.89 -10.35
CA LEU A 266 -2.98 20.56 -9.61
C LEU A 266 -1.97 21.71 -9.56
N PHE A 267 -1.80 22.47 -10.66
CA PHE A 267 -0.92 23.65 -10.66
C PHE A 267 -1.47 24.79 -9.79
N ALA A 268 -2.79 24.90 -9.65
CA ALA A 268 -3.45 25.89 -8.81
C ALA A 268 -3.42 25.52 -7.31
N ASP A 269 -3.34 24.23 -6.98
CA ASP A 269 -3.28 23.74 -5.61
C ASP A 269 -1.91 24.00 -4.97
N ARG A 270 -1.84 25.07 -4.16
CA ARG A 270 -0.60 25.43 -3.46
C ARG A 270 -0.21 24.40 -2.39
N GLU A 271 -1.18 23.78 -1.75
CA GLU A 271 -0.98 22.84 -0.65
C GLU A 271 -0.47 21.49 -1.17
N ALA A 272 -0.87 21.09 -2.38
CA ALA A 272 -0.34 19.89 -3.04
C ALA A 272 1.19 19.94 -3.25
N ALA A 273 1.79 21.12 -3.28
CA ALA A 273 3.24 21.31 -3.37
C ALA A 273 3.96 21.16 -2.01
N LEU A 274 3.21 20.96 -0.91
CA LEU A 274 3.71 20.77 0.45
C LEU A 274 4.69 21.88 0.90
N PRO A 275 4.33 23.17 0.78
CA PRO A 275 5.25 24.27 1.07
C PRO A 275 5.79 24.19 2.49
N GLY A 276 7.10 24.42 2.65
CA GLY A 276 7.78 24.35 3.94
C GLY A 276 8.02 22.92 4.47
N SER A 277 7.63 21.88 3.72
CA SER A 277 7.97 20.49 4.04
C SER A 277 9.32 20.09 3.41
N PRO A 278 10.11 19.21 4.06
CA PRO A 278 11.31 18.63 3.45
C PRO A 278 11.06 17.89 2.12
N ALA A 279 9.84 17.37 1.92
CA ALA A 279 9.42 16.71 0.68
C ALA A 279 8.66 17.64 -0.29
N GLY A 280 8.53 18.92 0.07
CA GLY A 280 7.82 19.91 -0.71
C GLY A 280 8.66 20.58 -1.78
N LEU A 281 7.98 21.25 -2.71
CA LEU A 281 8.62 22.06 -3.74
C LEU A 281 8.96 23.44 -3.18
N SER A 282 10.14 23.96 -3.53
CA SER A 282 10.50 25.34 -3.22
C SER A 282 9.61 26.32 -4.00
N ASP A 283 9.53 27.58 -3.55
CA ASP A 283 8.82 28.61 -4.31
C ASP A 283 9.41 28.81 -5.70
N ALA A 284 10.72 28.63 -5.86
CA ALA A 284 11.41 28.67 -7.15
C ALA A 284 10.99 27.51 -8.06
N ASP A 285 10.89 26.29 -7.53
CA ASP A 285 10.40 25.13 -8.28
C ASP A 285 8.95 25.31 -8.69
N ARG A 286 8.10 25.85 -7.79
CA ARG A 286 6.70 26.15 -8.07
C ARG A 286 6.56 27.22 -9.16
N ALA A 287 7.35 28.28 -9.11
CA ALA A 287 7.38 29.29 -10.16
C ALA A 287 7.79 28.68 -11.51
N THR A 288 8.82 27.82 -11.51
CA THR A 288 9.27 27.10 -12.70
C THR A 288 8.17 26.21 -13.27
N LEU A 289 7.50 25.42 -12.42
CA LEU A 289 6.34 24.60 -12.78
C LEU A 289 5.23 25.43 -13.43
N GLY A 290 4.93 26.62 -12.90
CA GLY A 290 3.96 27.55 -13.50
C GLY A 290 4.34 27.95 -14.93
N THR A 291 5.62 28.18 -15.22
CA THR A 291 6.07 28.49 -16.59
C THR A 291 5.96 27.33 -17.57
N LEU A 292 5.95 26.08 -17.07
CA LEU A 292 5.81 24.87 -17.87
C LEU A 292 4.35 24.49 -18.17
N GLN A 293 3.38 25.04 -17.42
CA GLN A 293 1.97 24.70 -17.58
C GLN A 293 1.44 24.89 -19.02
N PRO A 294 1.74 26.00 -19.75
CA PRO A 294 1.32 26.13 -21.14
C PRO A 294 1.92 25.06 -22.06
N ARG A 295 3.17 24.67 -21.81
CA ARG A 295 3.85 23.60 -22.57
C ARG A 295 3.18 22.25 -22.36
N ILE A 296 2.78 21.92 -21.13
CA ILE A 296 2.01 20.70 -20.83
C ILE A 296 0.66 20.74 -21.57
N GLY A 297 -0.03 21.88 -21.55
CA GLY A 297 -1.28 22.07 -22.30
C GLY A 297 -1.13 21.84 -23.81
N ALA A 298 -0.04 22.34 -24.40
CA ALA A 298 0.28 22.12 -25.82
C ALA A 298 0.59 20.64 -26.12
N LEU A 299 1.42 19.99 -25.29
CA LEU A 299 1.71 18.55 -25.44
C LEU A 299 0.45 17.70 -25.36
N LEU A 300 -0.49 18.01 -24.46
CA LEU A 300 -1.78 17.32 -24.38
C LEU A 300 -2.66 17.58 -25.61
N ASN A 301 -2.59 18.76 -26.24
CA ASN A 301 -3.27 19.02 -27.53
C ASN A 301 -2.70 18.16 -28.65
N ASP A 302 -1.37 18.13 -28.76
CA ASP A 302 -0.69 17.30 -29.76
C ASP A 302 -1.07 15.83 -29.56
N LEU A 303 -1.10 15.37 -28.31
CA LEU A 303 -1.47 14.01 -27.94
C LEU A 303 -2.91 13.67 -28.34
N ALA A 304 -3.85 14.60 -28.13
CA ALA A 304 -5.25 14.42 -28.52
C ALA A 304 -5.41 14.29 -30.05
N SER A 305 -4.51 14.91 -30.83
CA SER A 305 -4.58 14.86 -32.30
C SER A 305 -4.35 13.47 -32.88
N TYR A 306 -3.63 12.59 -32.17
CA TYR A 306 -3.39 11.20 -32.59
C TYR A 306 -4.63 10.29 -32.49
N ARG A 307 -5.70 10.74 -31.81
CA ARG A 307 -6.97 10.00 -31.66
C ARG A 307 -6.79 8.56 -31.17
N ILE A 308 -5.84 8.35 -30.26
CA ILE A 308 -5.59 7.04 -29.65
C ILE A 308 -6.81 6.67 -28.79
N PRO A 309 -7.38 5.46 -28.95
CA PRO A 309 -8.50 5.01 -28.14
C PRO A 309 -8.11 4.94 -26.66
N LEU A 310 -9.13 4.97 -25.79
CA LEU A 310 -8.91 4.67 -24.38
C LEU A 310 -8.59 3.18 -24.23
N THR A 311 -7.62 2.88 -23.38
CA THR A 311 -7.21 1.51 -23.04
C THR A 311 -7.20 1.37 -21.52
N LEU A 312 -7.26 0.13 -21.04
CA LEU A 312 -6.99 -0.18 -19.65
C LEU A 312 -5.51 0.11 -19.37
N GLU A 313 -5.27 1.06 -18.49
CA GLU A 313 -3.95 1.43 -18.00
C GLU A 313 -3.81 0.97 -16.54
N HIS A 314 -2.64 0.43 -16.25
CA HIS A 314 -2.32 -0.10 -14.93
C HIS A 314 -1.94 1.04 -13.97
N GLY A 315 -1.35 2.13 -14.46
CA GLY A 315 -1.14 3.37 -13.68
C GLY A 315 -0.04 3.32 -12.62
N ASP A 316 0.68 2.20 -12.55
CA ASP A 316 1.91 1.97 -11.75
C ASP A 316 2.69 0.75 -12.32
N PHE A 317 2.75 0.62 -13.65
CA PHE A 317 3.31 -0.58 -14.32
C PHE A 317 4.84 -0.55 -14.37
N TRP A 318 5.47 -0.60 -13.20
CA TRP A 318 6.93 -0.74 -13.08
C TRP A 318 7.32 -2.23 -13.08
N PRO A 319 8.59 -2.58 -13.37
CA PRO A 319 9.00 -3.97 -13.61
C PRO A 319 8.74 -4.94 -12.45
N GLY A 320 8.64 -4.46 -11.20
CA GLY A 320 8.23 -5.29 -10.07
C GLY A 320 6.81 -5.83 -10.18
N GLN A 321 5.94 -5.22 -10.99
CA GLN A 321 4.56 -5.66 -11.23
C GLN A 321 4.44 -6.76 -12.28
N VAL A 322 5.56 -7.14 -12.90
CA VAL A 322 5.62 -8.27 -13.82
C VAL A 322 6.38 -9.39 -13.16
N ILE A 323 5.75 -10.55 -13.05
CA ILE A 323 6.35 -11.75 -12.49
C ILE A 323 6.58 -12.73 -13.62
N HIS A 324 7.84 -12.94 -13.97
CA HIS A 324 8.23 -13.90 -14.97
C HIS A 324 8.22 -15.31 -14.37
N THR A 325 7.41 -16.19 -14.96
CA THR A 325 7.33 -17.61 -14.59
C THR A 325 7.84 -18.48 -15.73
N ALA A 326 7.95 -19.79 -15.51
CA ALA A 326 8.34 -20.72 -16.57
C ALA A 326 7.33 -20.82 -17.72
N ARG A 327 6.09 -20.33 -17.54
CA ARG A 327 4.99 -20.46 -18.53
C ARG A 327 4.64 -19.14 -19.22
N SER A 328 4.62 -18.05 -18.47
CA SER A 328 4.17 -16.74 -18.95
C SER A 328 4.65 -15.62 -18.03
N ASN A 329 4.46 -14.38 -18.47
CA ASN A 329 4.55 -13.21 -17.59
C ASN A 329 3.22 -13.00 -16.88
N VAL A 330 3.23 -13.02 -15.55
CA VAL A 330 2.07 -12.66 -14.74
C VAL A 330 2.07 -11.16 -14.53
N LEU A 331 0.97 -10.51 -14.93
CA LEU A 331 0.73 -9.09 -14.78
C LEU A 331 -0.05 -8.85 -13.49
N SER A 332 0.62 -8.35 -12.48
CA SER A 332 0.02 -8.15 -11.16
C SER A 332 -0.85 -6.89 -11.16
N THR A 333 -2.16 -7.05 -10.96
CA THR A 333 -3.13 -5.94 -10.80
C THR A 333 -3.03 -5.23 -9.44
N GLY A 334 -1.98 -5.51 -8.69
CA GLY A 334 -1.94 -5.10 -7.30
C GLY A 334 -0.97 -5.99 -6.58
N GLN A 335 0.31 -5.63 -6.59
CA GLN A 335 1.33 -6.46 -6.01
C GLN A 335 0.95 -6.87 -4.59
N ILE A 336 0.94 -8.17 -4.43
CA ILE A 336 0.92 -8.91 -3.18
C ILE A 336 2.24 -8.71 -2.39
N ALA A 337 3.31 -8.26 -3.05
CA ALA A 337 4.60 -8.05 -2.40
C ALA A 337 5.05 -6.59 -2.27
N ARG A 338 4.74 -5.66 -3.21
CA ARG A 338 5.25 -4.26 -3.12
C ARG A 338 4.38 -3.02 -3.38
N SER A 339 3.12 -3.05 -3.85
CA SER A 339 2.24 -1.84 -3.89
C SER A 339 0.79 -2.13 -4.35
N PRO A 340 -0.25 -1.41 -3.88
CA PRO A 340 -1.56 -1.32 -4.51
C PRO A 340 -1.59 -0.20 -5.54
N ILE A 341 -2.39 -0.42 -6.57
CA ILE A 341 -2.18 0.16 -7.88
C ILE A 341 -3.44 0.92 -8.30
N ARG A 342 -3.24 2.03 -9.03
CA ARG A 342 -4.32 2.81 -9.64
C ARG A 342 -4.61 2.31 -11.04
N PHE A 343 -5.56 1.39 -11.21
CA PHE A 343 -6.09 1.18 -12.56
C PHE A 343 -6.84 2.43 -13.02
N SER A 344 -6.68 2.73 -14.30
CA SER A 344 -7.36 3.79 -15.01
C SER A 344 -7.72 3.29 -16.39
N ALA A 345 -8.81 3.75 -16.99
CA ALA A 345 -8.79 3.87 -18.44
C ALA A 345 -7.95 5.12 -18.76
N CYS A 346 -6.88 5.01 -19.53
CA CYS A 346 -6.03 6.12 -19.95
C CYS A 346 -5.61 5.88 -21.41
N CYS A 347 -5.14 6.92 -22.11
CA CYS A 347 -4.46 6.69 -23.39
C CYS A 347 -3.08 6.10 -23.08
N SER A 348 -2.82 4.88 -23.56
CA SER A 348 -1.51 4.24 -23.43
C SER A 348 -0.74 4.39 -24.74
N PHE A 349 0.48 4.92 -24.65
CA PHE A 349 1.31 5.27 -25.80
C PHE A 349 2.38 4.21 -26.02
N LEU A 350 2.18 3.35 -27.02
CA LEU A 350 3.26 2.54 -27.58
C LEU A 350 3.72 3.24 -28.86
N LYS A 351 4.93 3.79 -28.82
CA LYS A 351 5.59 4.32 -30.02
C LYS A 351 5.96 3.10 -30.89
N LYS A 352 5.48 3.07 -32.14
CA LYS A 352 5.91 2.08 -33.14
C LYS A 352 7.41 2.11 -33.33
#